data_AF-A0A6G7XR41-F1
#
_entry.id   AF-A0A6G7XR41-F1
#
_cell.length_a   1.000
_cell.length_b   1.000
_cell.length_c   1.000
_cell.angle_alpha   90.00
_cell.angle_beta   90.00
_cell.angle_gamma   90.00
#
_symmetry.space_group_name_H-M   'P 1'
#
loop_
_entity.id
_entity.type
_entity.pdbx_description
1 polymer ?
#
loop_
_entity_poly.entity_id
_entity_poly.type
_entity_poly.pdbx_seq_one_letter_code
_entity_poly.pdbx_strand_id
1 'polypeptide(L)'
;MSVYDSGVSAYRDTTKWLVAFVPIGSLIAAAVTLGPDLVESIQASNGVGNWLGDYWFAVICGVVFLLGIGAILYFGAAVLSVAPTDIGAIQEDAFAPTLAKAIGEGVAAPEFFTPEAFRSAMADLANAWDGKDPVSDDDPRLTRLRTPLENLRQWSIFNSVQARFSDFVLAFILGVAAISTAIILAPAQLNVGPAIEKPTVVLVELSDTGEADLEKATSCSGTDTVFTAIDGTWKHPTLAVDGTGCDFGATWRPGPGEAEIRPQPANP
;
A
#
# COMPACT_ATOMS: atom_id res chain seq x y z
N MET A 1 11.97 28.10 6.50
CA MET A 1 11.61 26.67 6.34
C MET A 1 12.88 25.94 5.94
N SER A 2 13.32 24.93 6.70
CA SER A 2 14.61 24.27 6.43
C SER A 2 14.48 23.24 5.31
N VAL A 3 15.60 22.97 4.63
CA VAL A 3 15.66 21.96 3.54
C VAL A 3 15.32 20.56 4.06
N TYR A 4 15.70 20.25 5.30
CA TYR A 4 15.44 18.97 5.95
C TYR A 4 13.96 18.73 6.24
N ASP A 5 13.24 19.77 6.68
CA ASP A 5 11.80 19.68 6.97
C ASP A 5 10.97 19.45 5.69
N SER A 6 11.33 20.15 4.61
CA SER A 6 10.76 19.93 3.28
C SER A 6 10.98 18.48 2.79
N GLY A 7 12.19 17.95 2.94
CA GLY A 7 12.52 16.57 2.58
C GLY A 7 11.77 15.52 3.41
N VAL A 8 11.67 15.72 4.73
CA VAL A 8 10.89 14.85 5.62
C VAL A 8 9.40 14.83 5.24
N SER A 9 8.82 16.00 4.93
CA SER A 9 7.42 16.07 4.48
C SER A 9 7.21 15.29 3.19
N ALA A 10 8.10 15.45 2.21
CA ALA A 10 8.01 14.74 0.94
C ALA A 10 8.03 13.21 1.14
N TYR A 11 8.98 12.67 1.90
CA TYR A 11 9.05 11.22 2.16
C TYR A 11 7.80 10.69 2.87
N ARG A 12 7.30 11.43 3.88
CA ARG A 12 6.09 11.04 4.61
C ARG A 12 4.86 11.08 3.72
N ASP A 13 4.69 12.13 2.92
CA ASP A 13 3.53 12.26 2.05
C ASP A 13 3.52 11.19 0.96
N THR A 14 4.66 10.92 0.32
CA THR A 14 4.79 9.80 -0.62
C THR A 14 4.43 8.46 0.06
N THR A 15 4.91 8.23 1.28
CA THR A 15 4.60 7.00 2.03
C THR A 15 3.11 6.88 2.33
N LYS A 16 2.45 7.96 2.78
CA LYS A 16 1.00 7.96 3.03
C LYS A 16 0.21 7.58 1.79
N TRP A 17 0.53 8.17 0.63
CA TRP A 17 -0.13 7.84 -0.63
C TRP A 17 0.07 6.37 -0.99
N LEU A 18 1.28 5.85 -0.95
CA LEU A 18 1.54 4.46 -1.33
C LEU A 18 0.88 3.45 -0.37
N VAL A 19 0.94 3.71 0.93
CA VAL A 19 0.33 2.87 1.97
C VAL A 19 -1.21 2.91 1.93
N ALA A 20 -1.82 4.03 1.52
CA ALA A 20 -3.27 4.13 1.41
C ALA A 20 -3.82 3.41 0.18
N PHE A 21 -3.21 3.62 -0.99
CA PHE A 21 -3.81 3.17 -2.25
C PHE A 21 -3.47 1.73 -2.61
N VAL A 22 -2.24 1.27 -2.35
CA VAL A 22 -1.83 -0.07 -2.80
C VAL A 22 -2.60 -1.19 -2.11
N PRO A 23 -2.73 -1.22 -0.76
CA PRO A 23 -3.52 -2.25 -0.10
C PRO A 23 -4.98 -2.30 -0.57
N ILE A 24 -5.62 -1.13 -0.71
CA ILE A 24 -7.02 -1.05 -1.17
C ILE A 24 -7.14 -1.53 -2.61
N GLY A 25 -6.28 -1.04 -3.51
CA GLY A 25 -6.28 -1.44 -4.92
C GLY A 25 -5.99 -2.93 -5.09
N SER A 26 -5.05 -3.48 -4.33
CA SER A 26 -4.72 -4.90 -4.33
C SER A 26 -5.89 -5.77 -3.83
N LEU A 27 -6.59 -5.34 -2.78
CA LEU A 27 -7.79 -6.04 -2.29
C LEU A 27 -8.93 -6.03 -3.32
N ILE A 28 -9.17 -4.88 -3.96
CA ILE A 28 -10.19 -4.77 -5.02
C ILE A 28 -9.81 -5.66 -6.20
N ALA A 29 -8.55 -5.60 -6.65
CA ALA A 29 -8.06 -6.43 -7.75
C ALA A 29 -8.21 -7.93 -7.43
N ALA A 30 -7.80 -8.37 -6.24
CA ALA A 30 -7.95 -9.75 -5.81
C ALA A 30 -9.42 -10.18 -5.71
N ALA A 31 -10.31 -9.34 -5.17
CA ALA A 31 -11.73 -9.62 -5.08
C ALA A 31 -12.37 -9.78 -6.47
N VAL A 32 -11.98 -8.92 -7.42
CA VAL A 32 -12.50 -8.96 -8.79
C VAL A 32 -11.98 -10.15 -9.59
N THR A 33 -10.70 -10.50 -9.42
CA THR A 33 -10.03 -11.52 -10.24
C THR A 33 -10.17 -12.93 -9.69
N LEU A 34 -10.21 -13.09 -8.36
CA LEU A 34 -10.22 -14.41 -7.70
C LEU A 34 -11.50 -14.69 -6.93
N GLY A 35 -12.26 -13.66 -6.56
CA GLY A 35 -13.43 -13.79 -5.68
C GLY A 35 -14.46 -14.82 -6.15
N PRO A 36 -14.94 -14.74 -7.41
CA PRO A 36 -15.95 -15.68 -7.93
C PRO A 36 -15.49 -17.14 -7.87
N ASP A 37 -14.30 -17.46 -8.39
CA ASP A 37 -13.78 -18.83 -8.42
C ASP A 37 -13.46 -19.36 -7.01
N LEU A 38 -13.00 -18.48 -6.11
CA LEU A 38 -12.75 -18.85 -4.72
C LEU A 38 -14.06 -19.25 -4.02
N VAL A 39 -15.15 -18.49 -4.23
CA VAL A 39 -16.46 -18.79 -3.65
C VAL A 39 -17.01 -20.11 -4.20
N GLU A 40 -16.94 -20.33 -5.52
CA GLU A 40 -17.41 -21.58 -6.14
C GLU A 40 -16.61 -22.78 -5.62
N SER A 41 -15.27 -22.68 -5.60
CA SER A 41 -14.43 -23.79 -5.14
C SER A 41 -14.72 -24.18 -3.69
N ILE A 42 -15.00 -23.20 -2.82
CA ILE A 42 -15.38 -23.44 -1.43
C ILE A 42 -16.75 -24.12 -1.35
N GLN A 43 -17.74 -23.65 -2.12
CA GLN A 43 -19.09 -24.23 -2.16
C GLN A 43 -19.13 -25.64 -2.73
N ALA A 44 -18.28 -25.95 -3.71
CA ALA A 44 -18.14 -27.27 -4.31
C ALA A 44 -17.41 -28.26 -3.38
N SER A 45 -16.71 -27.77 -2.36
CA SER A 45 -15.97 -28.62 -1.43
C SER A 45 -16.87 -29.17 -0.32
N ASN A 46 -16.73 -30.46 -0.02
CA ASN A 46 -17.40 -31.12 1.12
C ASN A 46 -16.68 -30.82 2.46
N GLY A 47 -16.30 -29.56 2.69
CA GLY A 47 -15.69 -29.09 3.92
C GLY A 47 -14.32 -28.43 3.74
N VAL A 48 -14.01 -27.49 4.66
CA VAL A 48 -12.82 -26.62 4.63
C VAL A 48 -11.50 -27.42 4.62
N GLY A 49 -11.42 -28.53 5.34
CA GLY A 49 -10.21 -29.35 5.40
C GLY A 49 -9.85 -30.00 4.06
N ASN A 50 -10.85 -30.45 3.30
CA ASN A 50 -10.63 -31.02 1.97
C ASN A 50 -10.27 -29.92 0.97
N TRP A 51 -10.96 -28.78 1.05
CA TRP A 51 -10.64 -27.62 0.22
C TRP A 51 -9.20 -27.14 0.41
N LEU A 52 -8.71 -27.04 1.65
CA LEU A 52 -7.31 -26.65 1.91
C LEU A 52 -6.30 -27.64 1.30
N GLY A 53 -6.63 -28.93 1.28
CA GLY A 53 -5.81 -29.96 0.66
C GLY A 53 -5.79 -29.86 -0.87
N ASP A 54 -6.97 -29.66 -1.46
CA ASP A 54 -7.16 -29.61 -2.91
C ASP A 54 -6.67 -28.29 -3.53
N TYR A 55 -6.72 -27.18 -2.77
CA TYR A 55 -6.38 -25.83 -3.20
C TYR A 55 -5.21 -25.20 -2.40
N TRP A 56 -4.29 -26.01 -1.89
CA TRP A 56 -3.17 -25.58 -1.04
C TRP A 56 -2.30 -24.47 -1.66
N PHE A 57 -2.16 -24.42 -2.98
CA PHE A 57 -1.36 -23.39 -3.65
C PHE A 57 -2.08 -22.05 -3.63
N ALA A 58 -3.41 -22.03 -3.83
CA ALA A 58 -4.22 -20.82 -3.69
C ALA A 58 -4.12 -20.26 -2.26
N VAL A 59 -4.06 -21.13 -1.25
CA VAL A 59 -3.81 -20.74 0.15
C VAL A 59 -2.44 -20.07 0.32
N ILE A 60 -1.38 -20.65 -0.25
CA ILE A 60 -0.05 -20.03 -0.23
C ILE A 60 -0.06 -18.66 -0.92
N CYS A 61 -0.68 -18.54 -2.08
CA CYS A 61 -0.85 -17.26 -2.77
C CYS A 61 -1.57 -16.24 -1.88
N GLY A 62 -2.65 -16.65 -1.19
CA GLY A 62 -3.36 -15.80 -0.23
C GLY A 62 -2.49 -15.34 0.94
N VAL A 63 -1.68 -16.24 1.50
CA VAL A 63 -0.73 -15.88 2.58
C VAL A 63 0.32 -14.89 2.09
N VAL A 64 0.92 -15.14 0.91
CA VAL A 64 1.93 -14.26 0.31
C VAL A 64 1.33 -12.88 0.02
N PHE A 65 0.10 -12.83 -0.48
CA PHE A 65 -0.65 -11.59 -0.71
C PHE A 65 -0.83 -10.78 0.59
N LEU A 66 -1.30 -11.42 1.66
CA LEU A 66 -1.49 -10.76 2.96
C LEU A 66 -0.16 -10.31 3.59
N LEU A 67 0.90 -11.12 3.47
CA LEU A 67 2.23 -10.74 3.94
C LEU A 67 2.79 -9.55 3.17
N GLY A 68 2.56 -9.48 1.86
CA GLY A 68 2.94 -8.34 1.03
C GLY A 68 2.27 -7.04 1.50
N ILE A 69 0.96 -7.08 1.74
CA ILE A 69 0.22 -5.94 2.30
C ILE A 69 0.75 -5.58 3.69
N GLY A 70 0.90 -6.57 4.57
CA GLY A 70 1.39 -6.37 5.93
C GLY A 70 2.78 -5.74 5.96
N ALA A 71 3.69 -6.15 5.07
CA ALA A 71 5.01 -5.55 4.95
C ALA A 71 4.94 -4.08 4.53
N ILE A 72 4.16 -3.74 3.50
CA ILE A 72 3.97 -2.36 3.05
C ILE A 72 3.45 -1.47 4.19
N LEU A 73 2.44 -1.94 4.92
CA LEU A 73 1.86 -1.22 6.05
C LEU A 73 2.87 -1.07 7.20
N TYR A 74 3.61 -2.13 7.54
CA TYR A 74 4.57 -2.13 8.65
C TYR A 74 5.75 -1.16 8.39
N PHE A 75 6.39 -1.28 7.23
CA PHE A 75 7.51 -0.40 6.87
C PHE A 75 7.03 1.03 6.61
N GLY A 76 5.83 1.21 6.05
CA GLY A 76 5.21 2.52 5.89
C GLY A 76 4.95 3.21 7.23
N ALA A 77 4.41 2.47 8.21
CA ALA A 77 4.22 2.98 9.57
C ALA A 77 5.55 3.40 10.21
N ALA A 78 6.64 2.64 10.00
CA ALA A 78 7.97 2.97 10.52
C ALA A 78 8.52 4.30 9.99
N VAL A 79 8.20 4.69 8.75
CA VAL A 79 8.56 6.02 8.19
C VAL A 79 7.74 7.13 8.86
N LEU A 80 6.45 6.87 9.09
CA LEU A 80 5.52 7.85 9.64
C LEU A 80 5.69 8.05 11.16
N SER A 81 6.20 7.05 11.88
CA SER A 81 6.35 7.07 13.33
C SER A 81 7.70 7.63 13.83
N VAL A 82 8.59 8.09 12.94
CA VAL A 82 9.87 8.67 13.36
C VAL A 82 9.62 9.94 14.18
N ALA A 83 9.97 9.91 15.46
CA ALA A 83 9.85 11.05 16.36
C ALA A 83 11.10 11.95 16.31
N PRO A 84 10.99 13.23 16.70
CA PRO A 84 12.15 14.09 16.92
C PRO A 84 13.08 13.49 17.98
N THR A 85 14.38 13.43 17.70
CA THR A 85 15.38 13.07 18.72
C THR A 85 15.41 14.14 19.81
N ASP A 86 15.43 13.70 21.07
CA ASP A 86 15.62 14.59 22.21
C ASP A 86 17.06 15.13 22.24
N ILE A 87 17.23 16.41 22.58
CA ILE A 87 18.52 17.10 22.58
C ILE A 87 19.47 16.46 23.61
N GLY A 88 18.94 15.95 24.73
CA GLY A 88 19.74 15.22 25.73
C GLY A 88 20.39 13.96 25.16
N ALA A 89 19.73 13.26 24.23
CA ALA A 89 20.28 12.06 23.60
C ALA A 89 21.40 12.36 22.60
N ILE A 90 21.51 13.59 22.10
CA ILE A 90 22.59 14.02 21.18
C ILE A 90 23.94 14.11 21.91
N GLN A 91 23.92 14.27 23.24
CA GLN A 91 25.12 14.32 24.07
C GLN A 91 25.65 12.94 24.48
N GLU A 92 24.88 11.86 24.31
CA GLU A 92 25.32 10.52 24.68
C GLU A 92 26.37 9.97 23.72
N ASP A 93 27.32 9.18 24.23
CA ASP A 93 28.36 8.52 23.41
C ASP A 93 27.77 7.62 22.32
N ALA A 94 26.55 7.08 22.52
CA ALA A 94 25.81 6.33 21.51
C ALA A 94 25.50 7.16 20.25
N PHE A 95 25.42 8.49 20.38
CA PHE A 95 25.18 9.42 19.28
C PHE A 95 26.47 9.91 18.60
N ALA A 96 27.64 9.51 19.10
CA ALA A 96 28.94 9.89 18.56
C ALA A 96 29.13 9.68 17.05
N PRO A 97 28.81 8.50 16.47
CA PRO A 97 28.97 8.30 15.03
C PRO A 97 27.99 9.16 14.21
N THR A 98 26.77 9.37 14.72
CA THR A 98 25.75 10.19 14.08
C THR A 98 26.15 11.66 14.07
N LEU A 99 26.68 12.17 15.18
CA LEU A 99 27.21 13.53 15.29
C LEU A 99 28.43 13.74 14.38
N ALA A 100 29.35 12.79 14.33
CA ALA A 100 30.53 12.85 13.46
C ALA A 100 30.14 12.92 11.98
N LYS A 101 29.15 12.12 11.56
CA LYS A 101 28.59 12.17 10.21
C LYS A 101 27.95 13.54 9.92
N ALA A 102 27.11 14.05 10.82
CA ALA A 102 26.42 15.32 10.63
C ALA A 102 27.39 16.51 10.50
N ILE A 103 28.45 16.54 11.31
CA ILE A 103 29.48 17.57 11.23
C ILE A 103 30.33 17.42 9.96
N GLY A 104 30.64 16.18 9.56
CA GLY A 104 31.29 15.91 8.28
C GLY A 104 30.47 16.36 7.06
N GLU A 105 29.14 16.34 7.17
CA GLU A 105 28.20 16.88 6.17
C GLU A 105 27.96 18.39 6.29
N GLY A 106 28.63 19.07 7.24
CA GLY A 106 28.59 20.53 7.39
C GLY A 106 27.34 21.07 8.09
N VAL A 107 26.55 20.23 8.76
CA VAL A 107 25.26 20.61 9.38
C VAL A 107 25.41 21.67 10.49
N ALA A 108 26.56 21.67 11.17
CA ALA A 108 26.88 22.60 12.25
C ALA A 108 27.80 23.76 11.83
N ALA A 109 28.09 23.89 10.53
CA ALA A 109 28.90 24.98 9.99
C ALA A 109 28.06 26.28 9.86
N PRO A 110 28.68 27.46 9.98
CA PRO A 110 30.12 27.70 10.19
C PRO A 110 30.60 27.62 11.65
N GLU A 111 29.70 27.39 12.62
CA GLU A 111 30.02 27.53 14.04
C GLU A 111 30.91 26.39 14.56
N PHE A 112 30.74 25.18 14.01
CA PHE A 112 31.47 23.97 14.39
C PHE A 112 31.83 23.10 13.18
N PHE A 113 33.11 22.73 13.08
CA PHE A 113 33.64 21.86 12.03
C PHE A 113 34.15 20.51 12.58
N THR A 114 34.17 20.31 13.90
CA THR A 114 34.59 19.06 14.53
C THR A 114 33.63 18.64 15.66
N PRO A 115 33.40 17.33 15.85
CA PRO A 115 32.60 16.80 16.97
C PRO A 115 33.12 17.22 18.34
N GLU A 116 34.44 17.31 18.50
CA GLU A 116 35.07 17.70 19.76
C GLU A 116 34.77 19.16 20.10
N ALA A 117 34.81 20.07 19.12
CA ALA A 117 34.49 21.48 19.31
C ALA A 117 33.01 21.68 19.69
N PHE A 118 32.12 20.91 19.05
CA PHE A 118 30.70 20.93 19.37
C PHE A 118 30.41 20.39 20.78
N ARG A 119 30.99 19.23 21.13
CA ARG A 119 30.83 18.63 22.47
C ARG A 119 31.39 19.52 23.58
N SER A 120 32.55 20.14 23.35
CA SER A 120 33.12 21.08 24.32
C SER A 120 32.18 22.25 24.58
N ALA A 121 31.59 22.84 23.54
CA ALA A 121 30.65 23.94 23.69
C ALA A 121 29.34 23.50 24.40
N MET A 122 28.86 22.29 24.14
CA MET A 122 27.72 21.72 24.87
C MET A 122 28.04 21.46 26.35
N ALA A 123 29.25 20.99 26.67
CA ALA A 123 29.70 20.79 28.04
C ALA A 123 29.88 22.12 28.78
N ASP A 124 30.41 23.14 28.11
CA ASP A 124 30.53 24.50 28.66
C ASP A 124 29.16 25.11 28.96
N LEU A 125 28.15 24.84 28.12
CA LEU A 125 26.77 25.26 28.36
C LEU A 125 26.14 24.49 29.54
N ALA A 126 26.33 23.17 29.61
CA ALA A 126 25.82 22.35 30.71
C ALA A 126 26.41 22.76 32.07
N ASN A 127 27.74 22.98 32.12
CA ASN A 127 28.42 23.47 33.31
C ASN A 127 27.97 24.88 33.73
N ALA A 128 27.64 25.74 32.76
CA ALA A 128 27.08 27.06 33.03
C ALA A 128 25.66 27.00 33.59
N TRP A 129 24.88 26.00 33.19
CA TRP A 129 23.51 25.76 33.66
C TRP A 129 23.47 25.17 35.09
N ASP A 130 24.42 24.29 35.43
CA ASP A 130 24.57 23.75 36.79
C ASP A 130 25.17 24.76 37.78
N GLY A 131 25.83 25.81 37.27
CA GLY A 131 26.21 27.00 38.03
C GLY A 131 24.95 27.77 38.45
N LYS A 132 24.90 28.25 39.69
CA LYS A 132 23.73 28.91 40.32
C LYS A 132 23.16 30.17 39.63
N ASP A 133 23.65 30.55 38.45
CA ASP A 133 23.20 31.74 37.74
C ASP A 133 22.30 31.34 36.56
N PRO A 134 21.06 31.84 36.47
CA PRO A 134 20.17 31.52 35.36
C PRO A 134 20.77 32.04 34.06
N VAL A 135 21.00 31.13 33.11
CA VAL A 135 21.44 31.50 31.77
C VAL A 135 20.33 32.31 31.10
N SER A 136 20.61 33.57 30.78
CA SER A 136 19.67 34.43 30.06
C SER A 136 19.47 33.91 28.63
N ASP A 137 18.26 34.03 28.07
CA ASP A 137 17.98 33.67 26.66
C ASP A 137 18.88 34.41 25.65
N ASP A 138 19.42 35.57 26.05
CA ASP A 138 20.36 36.39 25.26
C ASP A 138 21.84 36.01 25.48
N ASP A 139 22.15 34.90 26.19
CA ASP A 139 23.54 34.47 26.37
C ASP A 139 24.17 34.15 25.00
N PRO A 140 25.29 34.81 24.64
CA PRO A 140 25.96 34.60 23.35
C PRO A 140 26.42 33.14 23.14
N ARG A 141 26.65 32.37 24.22
CA ARG A 141 26.96 30.94 24.17
C ARG A 141 25.75 30.12 23.73
N LEU A 142 24.58 30.45 24.26
CA LEU A 142 23.31 29.80 23.94
C LEU A 142 22.86 30.16 22.52
N THR A 143 23.05 31.42 22.13
CA THR A 143 22.81 31.90 20.75
C THR A 143 23.68 31.18 19.71
N ARG A 144 24.96 30.94 20.04
CA ARG A 144 25.89 30.21 19.16
C ARG A 144 25.54 28.73 19.00
N LEU A 145 24.93 28.11 20.00
CA LEU A 145 24.56 26.69 19.98
C LEU A 145 23.15 26.44 19.41
N ARG A 146 22.26 27.42 19.48
CA ARG A 146 20.85 27.29 19.09
C ARG A 146 20.67 26.83 17.63
N THR A 147 21.33 27.50 16.69
CA THR A 147 21.20 27.18 15.26
C THR A 147 21.80 25.82 14.90
N PRO A 148 23.04 25.49 15.32
CA PRO A 148 23.60 24.15 15.09
C PRO A 148 22.80 23.03 15.74
N LEU A 149 22.25 23.23 16.94
CA LEU A 149 21.41 22.23 17.62
C LEU A 149 20.12 21.95 16.85
N GLU A 150 19.43 23.00 16.40
CA GLU A 150 18.21 22.83 15.61
C GLU A 150 18.49 22.19 14.25
N ASN A 151 19.60 22.56 13.60
CA ASN A 151 20.04 21.93 12.34
C ASN A 151 20.38 20.45 12.53
N LEU A 152 21.10 20.10 13.60
CA LEU A 152 21.45 18.70 13.92
C LEU A 152 20.20 17.87 14.25
N ARG A 153 19.25 18.46 14.98
CA ARG A 153 17.96 17.82 15.27
C ARG A 153 17.18 17.54 13.98
N GLN A 154 17.05 18.53 13.11
CA GLN A 154 16.35 18.39 11.84
C GLN A 154 17.04 17.40 10.89
N TRP A 155 18.37 17.44 10.83
CA TRP A 155 19.16 16.50 10.05
C TRP A 155 19.03 15.06 10.58
N SER A 156 19.04 14.86 11.90
CA SER A 156 18.84 13.55 12.53
C SER A 156 17.49 12.93 12.13
N ILE A 157 16.44 13.75 12.17
CA ILE A 157 15.09 13.34 11.73
C ILE A 157 15.12 13.00 10.24
N PHE A 158 15.71 13.86 9.41
CA PHE A 158 15.82 13.64 7.98
C PHE A 158 16.56 12.34 7.64
N ASN A 159 17.75 12.11 8.21
CA ASN A 159 18.55 10.91 7.98
C ASN A 159 17.83 9.63 8.48
N SER A 160 17.11 9.73 9.62
CA SER A 160 16.31 8.61 10.14
C SER A 160 15.10 8.29 9.26
N VAL A 161 14.36 9.31 8.82
CA VAL A 161 13.23 9.16 7.89
C VAL A 161 13.71 8.63 6.55
N GLN A 162 14.83 9.14 6.02
CA GLN A 162 15.42 8.69 4.76
C GLN A 162 15.82 7.21 4.82
N ALA A 163 16.48 6.76 5.90
CA ALA A 163 16.84 5.36 6.07
C ALA A 163 15.60 4.45 6.09
N ARG A 164 14.59 4.80 6.90
CA ARG A 164 13.32 4.07 6.96
C ARG A 164 12.57 4.10 5.62
N PHE A 165 12.67 5.21 4.89
CA PHE A 165 12.05 5.35 3.57
C PHE A 165 12.73 4.43 2.54
N SER A 166 14.05 4.28 2.59
CA SER A 166 14.77 3.31 1.75
C SER A 166 14.31 1.88 2.01
N ASP A 167 14.19 1.49 3.30
CA ASP A 167 13.66 0.18 3.68
C ASP A 167 12.21 -0.01 3.17
N PHE A 168 11.40 1.03 3.30
CA PHE A 168 10.02 1.04 2.79
C PHE A 168 9.96 0.88 1.28
N VAL A 169 10.79 1.57 0.49
CA VAL A 169 10.81 1.42 -0.97
C VAL A 169 11.16 0.00 -1.38
N LEU A 170 12.14 -0.62 -0.71
CA LEU A 170 12.51 -2.01 -0.99
C LEU A 170 11.38 -2.98 -0.62
N ALA A 171 10.78 -2.82 0.56
CA ALA A 171 9.63 -3.61 0.99
C ALA A 171 8.42 -3.40 0.07
N PHE A 172 8.23 -2.18 -0.45
CA PHE A 172 7.16 -1.84 -1.38
C PHE A 172 7.34 -2.55 -2.71
N ILE A 173 8.53 -2.48 -3.32
CA ILE A 173 8.82 -3.15 -4.59
C ILE A 173 8.62 -4.67 -4.45
N LEU A 174 9.19 -5.26 -3.41
CA LEU A 174 9.06 -6.70 -3.16
C LEU A 174 7.62 -7.10 -2.82
N GLY A 175 6.92 -6.30 -2.03
CA GLY A 175 5.53 -6.54 -1.65
C GLY A 175 4.58 -6.47 -2.84
N VAL A 176 4.71 -5.45 -3.69
CA VAL A 176 3.92 -5.31 -4.92
C VAL A 176 4.21 -6.45 -5.88
N ALA A 177 5.48 -6.83 -6.06
CA ALA A 177 5.84 -7.97 -6.89
C ALA A 177 5.20 -9.27 -6.37
N ALA A 178 5.31 -9.54 -5.06
CA ALA A 178 4.73 -10.72 -4.43
C ALA A 178 3.19 -10.76 -4.55
N ILE A 179 2.52 -9.63 -4.31
CA ILE A 179 1.07 -9.48 -4.48
C ILE A 179 0.66 -9.77 -5.93
N SER A 180 1.36 -9.17 -6.89
CA SER A 180 1.06 -9.32 -8.32
C SER A 180 1.26 -10.77 -8.77
N THR A 181 2.36 -11.39 -8.36
CA THR A 181 2.63 -12.81 -8.63
C THR A 181 1.58 -13.72 -7.98
N ALA A 182 1.15 -13.43 -6.75
CA ALA A 182 0.10 -14.21 -6.09
C ALA A 182 -1.25 -14.13 -6.84
N ILE A 183 -1.65 -12.94 -7.30
CA ILE A 183 -2.88 -12.75 -8.09
C ILE A 183 -2.79 -13.48 -9.42
N ILE A 184 -1.65 -13.43 -10.11
CA ILE A 184 -1.46 -14.10 -11.41
C ILE A 184 -1.43 -15.63 -11.29
N LEU A 185 -0.86 -16.15 -10.20
CA LEU A 185 -0.66 -17.59 -10.03
C LEU A 185 -1.83 -18.31 -9.36
N ALA A 186 -2.60 -17.65 -8.49
CA ALA A 186 -3.77 -18.25 -7.83
C ALA A 186 -4.78 -18.91 -8.82
N PRO A 187 -5.06 -18.33 -10.00
CA PRO A 187 -5.89 -18.94 -11.05
C PRO A 187 -5.45 -20.35 -11.47
N ALA A 188 -4.16 -20.68 -11.39
CA ALA A 188 -3.64 -21.95 -11.91
C ALA A 188 -4.25 -23.18 -11.21
N GLN A 189 -4.70 -23.05 -9.95
CA GLN A 189 -5.44 -24.11 -9.25
C GLN A 189 -6.96 -23.89 -9.22
N LEU A 190 -7.43 -22.65 -9.38
CA LEU A 190 -8.85 -22.32 -9.27
C LEU A 190 -9.67 -22.75 -10.51
N ASN A 191 -9.06 -23.43 -11.49
CA ASN A 191 -9.71 -23.93 -12.70
C ASN A 191 -10.50 -22.84 -13.43
N VAL A 192 -9.91 -21.65 -13.52
CA VAL A 192 -10.51 -20.49 -14.18
C VAL A 192 -10.61 -20.81 -15.68
N GLY A 193 -11.79 -20.64 -16.26
CA GLY A 193 -11.99 -20.85 -17.70
C GLY A 193 -11.07 -19.93 -18.53
N PRO A 194 -10.98 -20.13 -19.87
CA PRO A 194 -10.25 -19.21 -20.72
C PRO A 194 -10.73 -17.76 -20.51
N ALA A 195 -9.81 -16.81 -20.53
CA ALA A 195 -10.12 -15.39 -20.38
C ALA A 195 -10.91 -14.86 -21.60
N ILE A 196 -11.69 -13.81 -21.37
CA ILE A 196 -12.37 -13.08 -22.45
C ILE A 196 -11.41 -12.02 -22.97
N GLU A 197 -10.80 -12.28 -24.13
CA GLU A 197 -9.79 -11.38 -24.70
C GLU A 197 -10.37 -10.17 -25.45
N LYS A 198 -11.64 -10.25 -25.85
CA LYS A 198 -12.33 -9.19 -26.59
C LYS A 198 -13.82 -9.16 -26.28
N PRO A 199 -14.45 -7.97 -26.31
CA PRO A 199 -15.91 -7.84 -26.20
C PRO A 199 -16.61 -8.77 -27.18
N THR A 200 -17.42 -9.69 -26.65
CA THR A 200 -18.11 -10.73 -27.44
C THR A 200 -19.58 -10.77 -27.07
N VAL A 201 -20.46 -10.62 -28.07
CA VAL A 201 -21.91 -10.75 -27.84
C VAL A 201 -22.24 -12.20 -27.53
N VAL A 202 -23.00 -12.40 -26.46
CA VAL A 202 -23.35 -13.72 -25.94
C VAL A 202 -24.87 -13.87 -25.83
N LEU A 203 -25.34 -15.09 -26.04
CA LEU A 203 -26.68 -15.51 -25.69
C LEU A 203 -26.67 -15.90 -24.22
N VAL A 204 -27.58 -15.34 -23.45
CA VAL A 204 -27.70 -15.58 -22.01
C VAL A 204 -29.09 -16.13 -21.73
N GLU A 205 -29.15 -17.37 -21.26
CA GLU A 205 -30.37 -17.97 -20.73
C GLU A 205 -30.38 -17.76 -19.21
N LEU A 206 -31.31 -16.94 -18.72
CA LEU A 206 -31.43 -16.60 -17.30
C LEU A 206 -32.28 -17.65 -16.57
N SER A 207 -31.87 -17.99 -15.35
CA SER A 207 -32.74 -18.63 -14.37
C SER A 207 -33.63 -17.59 -13.67
N ASP A 208 -34.69 -18.02 -12.99
CA ASP A 208 -35.55 -17.13 -12.19
C ASP A 208 -34.75 -16.30 -11.17
N THR A 209 -33.69 -16.90 -10.58
CA THR A 209 -32.79 -16.20 -9.66
C THR A 209 -31.87 -15.22 -10.37
N GLY A 210 -31.40 -15.55 -11.57
CA GLY A 210 -30.56 -14.66 -12.37
C GLY A 210 -31.30 -13.47 -12.92
N GLU A 211 -32.59 -13.60 -13.26
CA GLU A 211 -33.43 -12.48 -13.69
C GLU A 211 -33.61 -11.46 -12.56
N ALA A 212 -33.88 -11.92 -11.33
CA ALA A 212 -34.02 -11.06 -10.17
C ALA A 212 -32.69 -10.36 -9.78
N ASP A 213 -31.55 -11.07 -9.86
CA ASP A 213 -30.24 -10.46 -9.60
C ASP A 213 -29.85 -9.45 -10.69
N LEU A 214 -30.11 -9.78 -11.96
CA LEU A 214 -29.89 -8.88 -13.08
C LEU A 214 -30.70 -7.58 -12.91
N GLU A 215 -32.00 -7.67 -12.66
CA GLU A 215 -32.87 -6.49 -12.46
C GLU A 215 -32.34 -5.64 -11.29
N LYS A 216 -31.95 -6.28 -10.19
CA LYS A 216 -31.38 -5.60 -9.03
C LYS A 216 -30.03 -4.93 -9.32
N ALA A 217 -29.18 -5.55 -10.13
CA ALA A 217 -27.84 -5.07 -10.43
C ALA A 217 -27.81 -3.99 -11.52
N THR A 218 -28.78 -4.00 -12.44
CA THR A 218 -28.71 -3.22 -13.69
C THR A 218 -29.95 -2.40 -14.01
N SER A 219 -31.03 -2.57 -13.24
CA SER A 219 -32.37 -1.99 -13.48
C SER A 219 -33.03 -2.45 -14.80
N CYS A 220 -32.37 -3.32 -15.56
CA CYS A 220 -32.89 -3.83 -16.84
C CYS A 220 -34.19 -4.60 -16.62
N SER A 221 -35.20 -4.30 -17.46
CA SER A 221 -36.47 -5.04 -17.49
C SER A 221 -36.85 -5.36 -18.93
N GLY A 222 -36.90 -6.66 -19.27
CA GLY A 222 -37.43 -7.11 -20.55
C GLY A 222 -36.61 -8.19 -21.27
N THR A 223 -37.22 -8.73 -22.33
CA THR A 223 -36.69 -9.83 -23.16
C THR A 223 -35.74 -9.37 -24.27
N ASP A 224 -35.61 -8.06 -24.49
CA ASP A 224 -34.79 -7.46 -25.57
C ASP A 224 -33.41 -7.00 -25.08
N THR A 225 -32.91 -7.59 -24.01
CA THR A 225 -31.61 -7.24 -23.41
C THR A 225 -30.48 -7.92 -24.18
N VAL A 226 -29.49 -7.13 -24.58
CA VAL A 226 -28.26 -7.57 -25.25
C VAL A 226 -27.15 -7.68 -24.21
N PHE A 227 -26.51 -8.85 -24.19
CA PHE A 227 -25.40 -9.14 -23.30
C PHE A 227 -24.09 -9.21 -24.08
N THR A 228 -23.11 -8.42 -23.66
CA THR A 228 -21.77 -8.45 -24.22
C THR A 228 -20.78 -8.85 -23.14
N ALA A 229 -20.10 -9.97 -23.30
CA ALA A 229 -19.00 -10.37 -22.42
C ALA A 229 -17.81 -9.44 -22.66
N ILE A 230 -17.45 -8.62 -21.67
CA ILE A 230 -16.43 -7.56 -21.80
C ILE A 230 -15.16 -7.82 -21.00
N ASP A 231 -15.23 -8.65 -19.95
CA ASP A 231 -14.11 -8.95 -19.05
C ASP A 231 -14.37 -10.27 -18.29
N GLY A 232 -13.40 -10.73 -17.51
CA GLY A 232 -13.47 -11.98 -16.74
C GLY A 232 -13.11 -13.20 -17.57
N THR A 233 -13.70 -14.35 -17.21
CA THR A 233 -13.46 -15.62 -17.91
C THR A 233 -14.75 -16.20 -18.46
N TRP A 234 -14.65 -17.17 -19.38
CA TRP A 234 -15.83 -17.84 -19.92
C TRP A 234 -16.62 -18.64 -18.87
N LYS A 235 -16.05 -18.88 -17.68
CA LYS A 235 -16.79 -19.44 -16.53
C LYS A 235 -17.45 -18.35 -15.67
N HIS A 236 -16.78 -17.22 -15.49
CA HIS A 236 -17.28 -16.07 -14.73
C HIS A 236 -17.12 -14.77 -15.52
N PRO A 237 -17.98 -14.55 -16.52
CA PRO A 237 -17.86 -13.38 -17.36
C PRO A 237 -18.44 -12.16 -16.67
N THR A 238 -17.84 -11.00 -16.92
CA THR A 238 -18.48 -9.71 -16.70
C THR A 238 -19.21 -9.34 -17.98
N LEU A 239 -20.53 -9.18 -17.87
CA LEU A 239 -21.40 -8.85 -18.98
C LEU A 239 -21.73 -7.36 -18.93
N ALA A 240 -21.45 -6.63 -20.00
CA ALA A 240 -22.14 -5.38 -20.27
C ALA A 240 -23.57 -5.70 -20.71
N VAL A 241 -24.52 -4.98 -20.13
CA VAL A 241 -25.95 -5.21 -20.33
C VAL A 241 -26.55 -3.95 -20.94
N ASP A 242 -27.06 -4.08 -22.16
CA ASP A 242 -27.73 -2.99 -22.88
C ASP A 242 -29.16 -3.39 -23.20
N GLY A 243 -30.12 -2.51 -22.98
CA GLY A 243 -31.52 -2.82 -23.19
C GLY A 243 -32.46 -1.75 -22.67
N THR A 244 -33.76 -2.01 -22.78
CA THR A 244 -34.78 -1.10 -22.27
C THR A 244 -34.76 -1.10 -20.74
N GLY A 245 -34.71 0.09 -20.13
CA GLY A 245 -34.69 0.24 -18.67
C GLY A 245 -33.34 0.01 -18.00
N CYS A 246 -32.30 -0.39 -18.74
CA CYS A 246 -30.96 -0.55 -18.20
C CYS A 246 -30.31 0.79 -17.85
N ASP A 247 -29.55 0.81 -16.74
CA ASP A 247 -28.69 1.93 -16.42
C ASP A 247 -27.58 2.10 -17.46
N PHE A 248 -27.16 3.35 -17.71
CA PHE A 248 -26.09 3.61 -18.69
C PHE A 248 -24.76 2.98 -18.25
N GLY A 249 -24.21 2.09 -19.08
CA GLY A 249 -22.99 1.35 -18.76
C GLY A 249 -23.21 0.27 -17.70
N ALA A 250 -24.43 -0.25 -17.56
CA ALA A 250 -24.73 -1.35 -16.65
C ALA A 250 -23.84 -2.57 -16.93
N THR A 251 -23.28 -3.11 -15.86
CA THR A 251 -22.51 -4.35 -15.91
C THR A 251 -23.08 -5.32 -14.89
N TRP A 252 -23.11 -6.59 -15.26
CA TRP A 252 -23.61 -7.66 -14.44
C TRP A 252 -22.63 -8.84 -14.44
N ARG A 253 -22.54 -9.51 -13.29
CA ARG A 253 -21.72 -10.70 -13.09
C ARG A 253 -22.62 -11.81 -12.56
N PRO A 254 -23.08 -12.72 -13.41
CA PRO A 254 -23.94 -13.81 -12.97
C PRO A 254 -23.22 -14.68 -11.93
N GLY A 255 -23.95 -15.01 -10.87
CA GLY A 255 -23.56 -16.02 -9.91
C GLY A 255 -23.67 -17.44 -10.48
N PRO A 256 -23.15 -18.45 -9.75
CA PRO A 256 -23.21 -19.84 -10.17
C PRO A 256 -24.65 -20.32 -10.37
N GLY A 257 -24.96 -20.82 -11.58
CA GLY A 257 -26.29 -21.32 -11.93
C GLY A 257 -27.33 -20.25 -12.19
N GLU A 258 -26.96 -18.96 -12.14
CA GLU A 258 -27.90 -17.86 -12.40
C GLU A 258 -28.14 -17.65 -13.90
N ALA A 259 -27.13 -17.92 -14.73
CA ALA A 259 -27.21 -17.82 -16.17
C ALA A 259 -26.42 -18.92 -16.88
N GLU A 260 -26.97 -19.40 -17.99
CA GLU A 260 -26.22 -20.17 -18.98
C GLU A 260 -25.79 -19.24 -20.13
N ILE A 261 -24.48 -19.19 -20.40
CA ILE A 261 -23.90 -18.24 -21.34
C ILE A 261 -23.30 -19.00 -22.51
N ARG A 262 -23.73 -18.65 -23.72
CA ARG A 262 -23.27 -19.25 -24.97
C ARG A 262 -22.79 -18.18 -25.94
N PRO A 263 -21.68 -18.38 -26.67
CA PRO A 263 -21.29 -17.47 -27.74
C PRO A 263 -22.42 -17.40 -28.79
N GLN A 264 -22.83 -16.19 -29.16
CA GLN A 264 -23.75 -16.05 -30.29
C GLN A 264 -22.98 -16.43 -31.58
N PRO A 265 -23.50 -17.33 -32.43
CA PRO A 265 -22.85 -17.63 -33.69
C PRO A 265 -22.73 -16.34 -34.50
N ALA A 266 -21.54 -16.07 -35.04
CA ALA A 266 -21.35 -14.97 -35.98
C ALA A 266 -22.32 -15.20 -37.15
N ASN A 267 -23.34 -14.35 -37.28
CA ASN A 267 -24.19 -14.38 -38.46
C ASN A 267 -23.28 -14.15 -39.69
N PRO A 268 -23.31 -15.05 -40.70
CA PRO A 268 -22.61 -14.82 -41.95
C PRO A 268 -23.17 -13.60 -42.71
#